data_AF-A0A8B8FYL0-F1
#
_entry.id   AF-A0A8B8FYL0-F1
#
_cell.length_a   1.000
_cell.length_b   1.000
_cell.length_c   1.000
_cell.angle_alpha   90.00
_cell.angle_beta   90.00
_cell.angle_gamma   90.00
#
_symmetry.space_group_name_H-M   'P 1'
#
loop_
_entity.id
_entity.type
_entity.pdbx_description
1 polymer ?
#
loop_
_entity_poly.entity_id
_entity_poly.type
_entity_poly.pdbx_seq_one_letter_code
_entity_poly.pdbx_strand_id
1 'polypeptide(L)' 'MDMAALEIELLELLEDEGLKQFKYSCHSFLEFWKHVPVIKYPKITLCAQKLISIFGTTYSCESLYSTMKMIKSKH' A
#
# COMPACT_ATOMS: atom_id res chain seq x y z
N MET A 1 10.62 -0.50 -16.44
CA MET A 1 10.91 0.05 -15.10
C MET A 1 12.32 -0.39 -14.78
N ASP A 2 13.24 0.54 -14.59
CA ASP A 2 14.61 0.20 -14.25
C ASP A 2 14.65 -0.35 -12.82
N MET A 3 14.89 -1.66 -12.69
CA MET A 3 14.80 -2.38 -11.43
C MET A 3 15.91 -1.93 -10.46
N ALA A 4 17.11 -1.66 -10.97
CA ALA A 4 18.22 -1.15 -10.16
C ALA A 4 17.89 0.23 -9.58
N ALA A 5 17.25 1.09 -10.37
CA ALA A 5 16.85 2.42 -9.91
C ALA A 5 15.68 2.40 -8.91
N LEU A 6 14.94 1.29 -8.79
CA LEU A 6 13.92 1.07 -7.77
C LEU A 6 14.55 0.51 -6.48
N GLU A 7 15.49 -0.41 -6.61
CA GLU A 7 16.21 -1.00 -5.48
C GLU A 7 17.02 0.05 -4.71
N ILE A 8 17.68 0.98 -5.41
CA ILE A 8 18.38 2.10 -4.78
C ILE A 8 17.40 2.99 -3.99
N GLU A 9 16.28 3.36 -4.60
CA GLU A 9 15.25 4.17 -3.94
C GLU A 9 14.69 3.45 -2.69
N LEU A 10 14.67 2.11 -2.71
CA LEU A 10 14.20 1.28 -1.60
C LEU A 10 15.20 1.32 -0.45
N LEU A 11 16.49 1.21 -0.77
CA LEU A 11 17.55 1.34 0.22
C LEU A 11 17.54 2.74 0.86
N GLU A 12 17.39 3.80 0.06
CA GLU A 12 17.30 5.18 0.56
C GLU A 12 16.06 5.41 1.43
N LEU A 13 14.93 4.76 1.12
CA LEU A 13 13.73 4.80 1.96
C LEU A 13 13.95 4.02 3.27
N LEU A 14 14.60 2.87 3.19
CA LEU A 14 14.92 2.01 4.34
C LEU A 14 16.00 2.60 5.24
N GLU A 15 16.80 3.54 4.77
CA GLU A 15 17.82 4.24 5.57
C GLU A 15 17.29 5.54 6.21
N ASP A 16 16.11 6.01 5.78
CA ASP A 16 15.48 7.21 6.34
C ASP A 16 14.98 6.98 7.78
N GLU A 17 15.82 7.36 8.74
CA GLU A 17 15.52 7.24 10.18
C GLU A 17 14.24 7.99 10.61
N GLY A 18 13.92 9.10 9.93
CA GLY A 18 12.69 9.85 10.20
C GLY A 18 11.46 9.03 9.84
N LEU A 19 11.47 8.40 8.67
CA LEU A 19 10.40 7.50 8.24
C LEU A 19 10.36 6.20 9.06
N LYS A 20 11.50 5.67 9.52
CA LYS A 20 11.53 4.52 10.44
C LYS A 20 10.82 4.84 11.75
N GLN A 21 11.13 5.98 12.37
CA GLN A 21 10.47 6.41 13.60
C GLN A 21 8.97 6.62 13.37
N PHE A 22 8.61 7.24 12.24
CA PHE A 22 7.23 7.47 11.85
C PHE A 22 6.45 6.17 11.59
N LYS A 23 7.10 5.12 11.10
CA LYS A 23 6.49 3.79 10.93
C LYS A 23 5.99 3.21 12.24
N TYR A 24 6.70 3.42 13.35
CA TYR A 24 6.30 2.92 14.67
C TYR A 24 5.21 3.76 15.33
N SER A 25 5.04 5.02 14.93
CA SER A 25 3.96 5.89 15.42
C SER A 25 2.67 5.83 14.59
N CYS A 26 2.73 5.31 13.36
CA CYS A 26 1.55 5.14 12.51
C CYS A 26 0.61 4.04 12.99
N HIS A 27 -0.69 4.35 13.03
CA HIS A 27 -1.73 3.38 13.35
C HIS A 27 -2.11 2.51 12.13
N SER A 28 -1.81 2.96 10.90
CA SER A 28 -2.15 2.25 9.68
C SER A 28 -1.08 2.35 8.60
N PHE A 29 -1.00 1.32 7.75
CA PHE A 29 -0.13 1.29 6.59
C PHE A 29 -0.44 2.44 5.61
N LEU A 30 -1.71 2.83 5.49
CA LEU A 30 -2.12 3.91 4.60
C LEU A 30 -1.64 5.28 5.10
N GLU A 31 -1.66 5.52 6.41
CA GLU A 31 -1.16 6.77 7.00
C GLU A 31 0.35 6.92 6.82
N PHE A 32 1.10 5.82 6.92
CA PHE A 32 2.52 5.82 6.61
C PHE A 32 2.76 6.32 5.18
N TRP A 33 2.12 5.70 4.18
CA TRP A 33 2.30 6.08 2.77
C TRP A 33 1.78 7.48 2.42
N LYS A 34 0.88 8.06 3.23
CA LYS A 34 0.48 9.48 3.09
C LYS A 34 1.57 10.46 3.51
N HIS A 35 2.45 10.07 4.43
CA HIS A 35 3.55 10.90 4.92
C HIS A 35 4.85 10.71 4.14
N VAL A 36 4.99 9.61 3.39
CA VAL A 36 6.16 9.39 2.54
C VAL A 36 6.20 10.47 1.44
N PRO A 37 7.30 11.24 1.33
CA PRO A 37 7.39 12.32 0.34
C PRO A 37 7.52 11.76 -1.08
N VAL A 38 6.45 11.91 -1.86
CA VAL A 38 6.35 11.41 -3.26
C VAL A 38 7.43 12.00 -4.18
N ILE A 39 7.88 13.23 -3.89
CA ILE A 39 8.94 13.90 -4.68
C ILE A 39 10.29 13.20 -4.47
N LYS A 40 10.56 12.70 -3.26
CA LYS A 40 11.80 12.02 -2.89
C LYS A 40 11.76 10.54 -3.30
N TYR A 41 10.60 9.88 -3.16
CA TYR A 41 10.43 8.45 -3.42
C TYR A 41 9.29 8.17 -4.44
N PRO A 42 9.39 8.64 -5.69
CA PRO A 42 8.29 8.58 -6.65
C PRO A 42 7.98 7.16 -7.13
N LYS A 43 8.98 6.31 -7.38
CA LYS A 43 8.76 4.97 -7.97
C LYS A 43 8.20 4.01 -6.93
N ILE A 44 8.71 4.07 -5.71
CA ILE A 44 8.24 3.21 -4.62
C ILE A 44 6.85 3.61 -4.17
N THR A 45 6.58 4.92 -4.06
CA THR A 45 5.22 5.39 -3.75
C THR A 45 4.22 4.89 -4.79
N LEU A 46 4.58 4.92 -6.08
CA LEU A 46 3.73 4.39 -7.15
C LEU A 46 3.50 2.87 -7.00
N CYS A 47 4.53 2.10 -6.65
CA CYS A 47 4.38 0.67 -6.37
C CYS A 47 3.46 0.40 -5.18
N ALA A 48 3.66 1.14 -4.08
CA ALA A 48 2.82 1.03 -2.89
C ALA A 48 1.35 1.36 -3.20
N GLN A 49 1.09 2.43 -3.95
CA GLN A 49 -0.26 2.81 -4.38
C GLN A 49 -0.93 1.70 -5.21
N LYS A 50 -0.20 1.07 -6.14
CA LYS A 50 -0.72 -0.07 -6.91
C LYS A 50 -1.09 -1.23 -6.01
N LEU A 51 -0.22 -1.60 -5.08
CA LEU A 51 -0.48 -2.68 -4.13
C LEU A 51 -1.71 -2.36 -3.26
N ILE A 52 -1.76 -1.17 -2.65
CA ILE A 52 -2.90 -0.72 -1.83
C ILE A 52 -4.21 -0.77 -2.63
N SER A 53 -4.20 -0.34 -3.89
CA SER A 53 -5.37 -0.34 -4.76
C SER A 53 -5.86 -1.75 -5.08
N ILE A 54 -4.93 -2.70 -5.27
CA ILE A 54 -5.28 -4.12 -5.46
C ILE A 54 -5.92 -4.68 -4.20
N PHE A 55 -5.33 -4.46 -3.02
CA PHE A 55 -5.91 -4.99 -1.78
C PHE A 55 -7.28 -4.40 -1.46
N GLY A 56 -7.48 -3.09 -1.66
CA GLY A 56 -8.78 -2.46 -1.45
C GLY A 56 -9.87 -2.99 -2.39
N THR A 57 -9.52 -3.24 -3.65
CA THR A 57 -10.48 -3.73 -4.65
C THR A 57 -10.77 -5.22 -4.51
N THR A 58 -9.76 -6.05 -4.25
CA THR A 58 -9.95 -7.49 -4.01
C THR A 58 -10.86 -7.74 -2.80
N TYR A 59 -10.57 -7.10 -1.65
CA TYR A 59 -11.41 -7.26 -0.45
C TYR A 59 -12.86 -6.82 -0.69
N SER A 60 -13.05 -5.70 -1.40
CA SER A 60 -14.39 -5.21 -1.73
C SER A 60 -15.15 -6.18 -2.64
N CYS A 61 -14.48 -6.76 -3.63
CA CYS A 61 -15.05 -7.78 -4.52
C CYS A 61 -15.39 -9.07 -3.78
N GLU A 62 -14.52 -9.55 -2.88
CA GLU A 62 -14.76 -10.75 -2.08
C GLU A 62 -15.93 -10.58 -1.10
N SER A 63 -16.01 -9.40 -0.47
CA SER A 63 -17.13 -9.04 0.42
C SER A 63 -18.46 -8.98 -0.33
N LEU A 64 -18.46 -8.39 -1.53
CA LEU A 64 -19.64 -8.36 -2.40
C LEU A 64 -20.07 -9.76 -2.83
N TYR A 65 -19.13 -10.60 -3.28
CA TYR A 65 -19.40 -11.98 -3.66
C TYR A 65 -19.98 -12.80 -2.51
N SER A 66 -19.42 -12.64 -1.30
CA SER A 66 -19.90 -13.30 -0.09
C SER A 66 -21.33 -12.86 0.26
N THR A 67 -21.62 -11.56 0.14
CA THR A 67 -22.97 -11.01 0.31
C THR A 67 -23.94 -11.60 -0.71
N MET A 68 -23.58 -11.66 -1.99
CA MET A 68 -24.42 -12.27 -3.04
C MET A 68 -24.68 -13.75 -2.76
N LYS A 69 -23.68 -14.50 -2.29
CA LYS A 69 -23.84 -15.90 -1.91
C LYS A 69 -24.83 -16.07 -0.76
N MET A 70 -24.79 -15.20 0.25
CA MET A 70 -25.78 -15.22 1.34
C MET A 70 -27.20 -14.94 0.86
N ILE A 71 -27.38 -13.97 -0.04
CA ILE A 71 -28.69 -13.64 -0.61
C ILE A 71 -29.24 -14.82 -1.42
N LYS A 72 -28.39 -15.44 -2.26
CA LYS A 72 -28.79 -16.60 -3.08
C LYS A 72 -29.01 -17.89 -2.29
N SER A 73 -28.41 -18.04 -1.11
CA SER A 73 -28.54 -19.25 -0.28
C SER A 73 -29.68 -19.18 0.73
N LYS A 74 -30.35 -18.02 0.86
CA LYS A 74 -31.52 -17.79 1.75
C LYS A 74 -32.87 -17.99 1.03
N HIS A 75 -32.85 -18.36 -0.24
CA HIS A 75 -34.00 -18.76 -1.06
C HIS A 75 -33.71 -20.13 -1.65
#